data_AF-A0A8J2PEU4-F1
#
_entry.id   AF-A0A8J2PEU4-F1
#
_cell.length_a   1.000
_cell.length_b   1.000
_cell.length_c   1.000
_cell.angle_alpha   90.00
_cell.angle_beta   90.00
_cell.angle_gamma   90.00
#
_symmetry.space_group_name_H-M   'P 1'
#
loop_
_entity.id
_entity.type
_entity.pdbx_description
1 polymer ?
#
loop_
_entity_poly.entity_id
_entity_poly.type
_entity_poly.pdbx_seq_one_letter_code
_entity_poly.pdbx_strand_id
1 'polypeptide(L)'
;MIRNSDFQTFQWIFGMDDYNITDLEDLSPKEYQGQIALLGSFDPQGQTIIRDPYGDNHDNGFIKCYNQCTRACSAFLEKVEGRKY
;
A
#
# COMPACT_ATOMS: atom_id res chain seq x y z
N MET A 1 -10.58 8.79 -2.92
CA MET A 1 -11.59 7.89 -2.30
C MET A 1 -11.81 6.73 -3.25
N ILE A 2 -11.78 5.51 -2.74
CA ILE A 2 -11.96 4.29 -3.54
C ILE A 2 -13.40 4.19 -4.08
N ARG A 3 -13.56 3.53 -5.22
CA ARG A 3 -14.86 3.26 -5.86
C ARG A 3 -15.05 1.75 -6.04
N ASN A 4 -16.30 1.29 -6.07
CA ASN A 4 -16.62 -0.12 -6.30
C ASN A 4 -16.02 -0.67 -7.61
N SER A 5 -15.88 0.17 -8.64
CA SER A 5 -15.25 -0.20 -9.92
C SER A 5 -13.77 -0.56 -9.77
N ASP A 6 -13.10 -0.06 -8.74
CA ASP A 6 -11.67 -0.32 -8.52
C ASP A 6 -11.44 -1.81 -8.17
N PHE A 7 -12.34 -2.41 -7.38
CA PHE A 7 -12.32 -3.85 -7.07
C PHE A 7 -12.60 -4.73 -8.30
N GLN A 8 -13.26 -4.20 -9.35
CA GLN A 8 -13.44 -4.95 -10.60
C GLN A 8 -12.25 -4.81 -11.55
N THR A 9 -11.42 -3.79 -11.34
CA THR A 9 -10.35 -3.39 -12.28
C THR A 9 -8.98 -3.86 -11.81
N PHE A 10 -8.69 -3.78 -10.51
CA PHE A 10 -7.35 -3.98 -9.98
C PHE A 10 -7.21 -5.32 -9.24
N GLN A 11 -6.20 -6.09 -9.63
CA GLN A 11 -5.83 -7.34 -8.94
C GLN A 11 -5.18 -7.10 -7.57
N TRP A 12 -4.61 -5.91 -7.36
CA TRP A 12 -3.94 -5.50 -6.14
C TRP A 12 -4.43 -4.11 -5.73
N ILE A 13 -4.84 -3.97 -4.48
CA ILE A 13 -5.18 -2.69 -3.86
C ILE A 13 -4.39 -2.61 -2.56
N PHE A 14 -3.58 -1.57 -2.41
CA PHE A 14 -2.73 -1.40 -1.24
C PHE A 14 -3.25 -0.31 -0.29
N GLY A 15 -3.33 -0.63 0.99
CA GLY A 15 -3.46 0.34 2.08
C GLY A 15 -2.09 0.74 2.63
N MET A 16 -2.00 1.92 3.24
CA MET A 16 -0.77 2.42 3.85
C MET A 16 -0.65 2.03 5.33
N ASP A 17 -1.79 1.89 6.02
CA ASP A 17 -1.90 1.52 7.42
C ASP A 17 -3.15 0.65 7.68
N ASP A 18 -3.33 0.24 8.93
CA ASP A 18 -4.43 -0.66 9.33
C ASP A 18 -5.82 -0.02 9.18
N TYR A 19 -5.91 1.31 9.27
CA TYR A 19 -7.18 2.03 9.04
C TYR A 19 -7.58 1.92 7.57
N ASN A 20 -6.63 2.13 6.64
CA ASN A 20 -6.90 1.92 5.22
C ASN A 20 -7.30 0.48 4.93
N ILE A 21 -6.65 -0.52 5.55
CA ILE A 21 -7.02 -1.93 5.34
C ILE A 21 -8.45 -2.20 5.81
N THR A 22 -8.79 -1.74 7.01
CA THR A 22 -10.14 -1.91 7.55
C THR A 22 -11.19 -1.30 6.62
N ASP A 23 -10.97 -0.04 6.18
CA ASP A 23 -11.89 0.64 5.25
C ASP A 23 -11.98 -0.09 3.90
N LEU A 24 -10.87 -0.61 3.38
CA LEU A 24 -10.84 -1.34 2.12
C LEU A 24 -11.57 -2.69 2.22
N GLU A 25 -11.40 -3.41 3.33
CA GLU A 25 -12.08 -4.68 3.59
C GLU A 25 -13.59 -4.47 3.77
N ASP A 26 -14.00 -3.42 4.50
CA ASP A 26 -15.42 -3.07 4.69
C ASP A 26 -16.11 -2.68 3.38
N LEU A 27 -15.37 -2.03 2.47
CA LEU A 27 -15.87 -1.64 1.15
C LEU A 27 -15.75 -2.76 0.10
N SER A 28 -14.98 -3.81 0.38
CA SER A 28 -14.71 -4.86 -0.60
C SER A 28 -15.96 -5.71 -0.87
N PRO A 29 -16.40 -5.84 -2.13
CA PRO A 29 -17.47 -6.76 -2.46
C PRO A 29 -17.01 -8.21 -2.27
N LYS A 30 -17.92 -9.11 -1.88
CA LYS A 30 -17.61 -10.52 -1.65
C LYS A 30 -17.04 -11.23 -2.88
N GLU A 31 -17.38 -10.74 -4.07
CA GLU A 31 -16.91 -11.29 -5.34
C GLU A 31 -15.49 -10.84 -5.70
N TYR A 32 -14.87 -9.91 -4.94
CA TYR A 32 -13.51 -9.44 -5.22
C TYR A 32 -12.51 -10.60 -5.21
N GLN A 33 -11.81 -10.80 -6.33
CA GLN A 33 -10.81 -11.87 -6.50
C GLN A 33 -9.36 -11.36 -6.38
N GLY A 34 -9.17 -10.06 -6.16
CA GLY A 34 -7.85 -9.47 -5.99
C GLY A 34 -7.35 -9.53 -4.55
N GLN A 35 -6.23 -8.88 -4.29
CA GLN A 35 -5.58 -8.86 -2.99
C GLN A 35 -5.59 -7.44 -2.42
N ILE A 36 -6.10 -7.33 -1.19
CA ILE A 36 -5.94 -6.16 -0.33
C ILE A 36 -4.75 -6.44 0.59
N ALA A 37 -3.78 -5.53 0.63
CA ALA A 37 -2.59 -5.71 1.47
C ALA A 37 -1.99 -4.37 1.90
N LEU A 38 -1.17 -4.39 2.95
CA LEU A 38 -0.33 -3.24 3.30
C LEU A 38 0.80 -3.10 2.30
N LEU A 39 1.00 -1.90 1.73
CA LEU A 39 2.16 -1.65 0.87
C LEU A 39 3.47 -1.93 1.62
N GLY A 40 3.59 -1.46 2.87
CA GLY A 40 4.79 -1.66 3.68
C GLY A 40 5.07 -3.13 4.02
N SER A 41 4.15 -4.07 3.80
CA SER A 41 4.43 -5.51 3.96
C SER A 41 5.51 -6.02 3.00
N PHE A 42 5.77 -5.28 1.92
CA PHE A 42 6.85 -5.55 0.97
C PHE A 42 8.14 -4.78 1.30
N ASP A 43 8.17 -3.91 2.31
CA ASP A 43 9.39 -3.19 2.67
C ASP A 43 10.45 -4.18 3.19
N PRO A 44 11.62 -4.31 2.53
CA PRO A 44 12.69 -5.21 2.98
C PRO A 44 13.24 -4.86 4.37
N GLN A 45 12.96 -3.66 4.89
CA GLN A 45 13.33 -3.27 6.26
C GLN A 45 12.27 -3.67 7.30
N GLY A 46 11.17 -4.30 6.90
CA GLY A 46 10.11 -4.78 7.79
C GLY A 46 9.20 -3.67 8.33
N GLN A 47 9.22 -2.46 7.76
CA GLN A 47 8.34 -1.38 8.19
C GLN A 47 6.97 -1.47 7.48
N THR A 48 6.04 -2.19 8.11
CA THR A 48 4.72 -2.48 7.53
C THR A 48 3.79 -1.28 7.42
N ILE A 49 3.81 -0.39 8.42
CA ILE A 49 2.94 0.79 8.47
C ILE A 49 3.65 2.00 7.85
N ILE A 50 2.98 2.62 6.87
CA ILE A 50 3.36 3.89 6.26
C ILE A 50 2.43 4.96 6.83
N ARG A 51 2.91 5.65 7.86
CA ARG A 51 2.14 6.64 8.62
C ARG A 51 1.84 7.88 7.78
N ASP A 52 0.60 8.39 7.84
CA ASP A 52 0.21 9.64 7.20
C ASP A 52 1.02 10.85 7.73
N PRO A 53 1.85 11.50 6.90
CA PRO A 53 2.69 12.62 7.29
C PRO A 53 1.96 13.97 7.37
N TYR A 54 0.67 14.05 7.03
CA TYR A 54 -0.06 15.32 6.88
C TYR A 54 0.01 16.25 8.10
N GLY A 55 0.02 15.69 9.31
CA GLY A 55 0.11 16.45 10.56
C GLY A 55 1.52 16.89 10.98
N ASP A 56 2.55 16.61 10.19
CA ASP A 56 3.93 16.96 10.56
C ASP A 56 4.23 18.43 10.29
N ASN A 57 4.97 19.04 11.21
CA ASN A 57 5.39 20.45 11.07
C ASN A 57 6.45 20.68 9.98
N HIS A 58 7.10 19.61 9.48
CA HIS A 58 8.20 19.65 8.51
C HIS A 58 8.18 18.43 7.59
N ASP A 59 8.98 18.47 6.53
CA ASP A 59 8.95 17.49 5.44
C ASP A 59 9.55 16.12 5.80
N ASN A 60 10.13 15.94 6.99
CA ASN A 60 10.75 14.68 7.40
C ASN A 60 9.79 13.49 7.33
N GLY A 61 8.52 13.70 7.68
CA GLY A 61 7.48 12.67 7.56
C GLY A 61 7.25 12.25 6.11
N PHE A 62 7.17 13.22 5.21
CA PHE A 62 7.00 12.99 3.78
C PHE A 62 8.23 12.29 3.17
N ILE A 63 9.44 12.69 3.55
CA ILE A 63 10.70 12.03 3.13
C ILE A 63 10.70 10.57 3.59
N LYS A 64 10.29 10.30 4.84
CA LYS A 64 10.19 8.93 5.37
C LYS A 64 9.14 8.11 4.61
N CYS A 65 7.95 8.67 4.39
CA CYS A 65 6.87 8.04 3.63
C CYS A 65 7.35 7.69 2.20
N TYR A 66 7.97 8.64 1.50
CA TYR A 66 8.59 8.42 0.19
C TYR A 66 9.57 7.26 0.21
N ASN A 67 10.53 7.26 1.15
CA ASN A 67 11.53 6.21 1.25
C ASN A 67 10.91 4.83 1.52
N GLN A 68 9.87 4.73 2.34
CA GLN A 68 9.15 3.47 2.59
C GLN A 68 8.42 3.00 1.32
N CYS A 69 7.67 3.89 0.67
CA CYS A 69 6.97 3.60 -0.59
C CYS A 69 7.93 3.11 -1.67
N THR A 70 9.07 3.80 -1.88
CA THR A 70 10.05 3.41 -2.90
C THR A 70 10.58 2.01 -2.65
N ARG A 71 11.02 1.70 -1.42
CA ARG A 71 11.56 0.35 -1.11
C ARG A 71 10.50 -0.74 -1.28
N ALA A 72 9.30 -0.51 -0.75
CA ALA A 72 8.21 -1.46 -0.82
C ALA A 72 7.75 -1.71 -2.27
N CYS A 73 7.58 -0.65 -3.06
CA CYS A 73 7.22 -0.76 -4.49
C CYS A 73 8.29 -1.52 -5.27
N SER A 74 9.57 -1.20 -5.09
CA SER A 74 10.67 -1.92 -5.76
C SER A 74 10.65 -3.41 -5.41
N ALA A 75 10.56 -3.76 -4.12
CA ALA A 75 10.53 -5.15 -3.68
C ALA A 75 9.26 -5.91 -4.15
N PHE A 76 8.11 -5.23 -4.18
CA PHE A 76 6.88 -5.80 -4.74
C PHE A 76 7.04 -6.11 -6.23
N LEU A 77 7.52 -5.16 -7.03
CA LEU A 77 7.71 -5.32 -8.47
C LEU A 77 8.73 -6.44 -8.78
N GLU A 78 9.82 -6.53 -8.02
CA GLU A 78 10.77 -7.64 -8.12
C GLU A 78 10.09 -9.00 -7.87
N LYS A 79 9.21 -9.08 -6.88
CA LYS A 79 8.47 -10.30 -6.52
C LYS A 79 7.46 -10.71 -7.60
N VAL A 80 6.76 -9.76 -8.23
CA VAL A 80 5.68 -10.08 -9.19
C VAL A 80 6.15 -10.17 -10.64
N GLU A 81 7.17 -9.41 -11.05
CA GLU A 81 7.70 -9.45 -12.42
C GLU A 81 8.97 -10.31 -12.57
N GLY A 82 9.62 -10.69 -11.48
CA GLY A 82 10.90 -11.40 -11.51
C GLY A 82 12.06 -10.57 -12.07
N ARG A 83 11.91 -9.24 -12.16
CA ARG A 83 12.92 -8.30 -12.68
C ARG A 83 13.54 -7.52 -11.53
N LYS A 84 14.87 -7.59 -11.39
CA LYS A 84 15.65 -6.70 -10.51
C LYS A 84 15.74 -5.32 -11.17
N TYR A 85 15.36 -4.26 -10.45
CA TYR A 85 15.47 -2.87 -10.91
C TYR A 85 16.77 -2.22 -10.45
#